data_AF-A0A5E6MQ38-F1
#
_entry.id   AF-A0A5E6MQ38-F1
#
_cell.length_a   1.000
_cell.length_b   1.000
_cell.length_c   1.000
_cell.angle_alpha   90.00
_cell.angle_beta   90.00
_cell.angle_gamma   90.00
#
_symmetry.space_group_name_H-M   'P 1'
#
loop_
_entity.id
_entity.type
_entity.pdbx_description
1 polymer ?
#
loop_
_entity_poly.entity_id
_entity_poly.type
_entity_poly.pdbx_seq_one_letter_code
_entity_poly.pdbx_strand_id
1 'polypeptide(L)'
;MKEVARWLIIYGLGLIALGTIGYLSNPKKAQTALYSGGGFGAISICLGVLVRRGVPWALPTSLFLVTLFSLLLIWRSVVVWKAVAAGERRKAFVGSLLALMLLFSVFLLPYLFQSWR
;
A
#
# COMPACT_ATOMS: atom_id res chain seq x y z
N MET A 1 -0.85 -4.13 20.45
CA MET A 1 -1.28 -2.77 20.02
C MET A 1 -0.15 -1.86 19.56
N LYS A 2 0.83 -1.51 20.41
CA LYS A 2 1.88 -0.52 20.07
C LYS A 2 2.77 -0.95 18.90
N GLU A 3 3.07 -2.23 18.77
CA GLU A 3 3.88 -2.75 17.65
C GLU A 3 3.11 -2.70 16.32
N VAL A 4 1.84 -3.11 16.31
CA VAL A 4 0.95 -3.04 15.13
C VAL A 4 0.82 -1.61 14.62
N ALA A 5 0.64 -0.65 15.54
CA ALA A 5 0.64 0.77 15.21
C ALA A 5 1.96 1.23 14.57
N ARG A 6 3.10 0.76 15.08
CA ARG A 6 4.42 1.07 14.51
C ARG A 6 4.56 0.52 13.09
N TRP A 7 4.15 -0.72 12.87
CA TRP A 7 4.18 -1.37 11.55
C TRP A 7 3.26 -0.68 10.54
N LEU A 8 2.06 -0.24 10.95
CA LEU A 8 1.14 0.55 10.13
C LEU A 8 1.74 1.89 9.68
N ILE A 9 2.46 2.57 10.58
CA ILE A 9 3.13 3.84 10.27
C ILE A 9 4.30 3.61 9.30
N ILE A 10 5.12 2.58 9.54
CA ILE A 10 6.23 2.21 8.65
C ILE A 10 5.69 1.82 7.27
N TYR A 11 4.60 1.06 7.22
CA TYR A 11 3.92 0.69 5.98
C TYR A 11 3.44 1.92 5.20
N GLY A 12 2.77 2.86 5.89
CA GLY A 12 2.31 4.09 5.26
C GLY A 12 3.46 4.98 4.74
N LEU A 13 4.56 5.07 5.48
CA LEU A 13 5.79 5.73 5.01
C LEU A 13 6.38 5.03 3.77
N GLY A 14 6.42 3.69 3.77
CA GLY A 14 6.87 2.91 2.62
C GLY A 14 6.00 3.13 1.38
N LEU A 15 4.67 3.20 1.55
CA LEU A 15 3.74 3.52 0.47
C LEU A 15 3.95 4.92 -0.12
N ILE A 16 4.20 5.92 0.74
CA ILE A 16 4.50 7.29 0.30
C ILE A 16 5.84 7.31 -0.46
N ALA A 17 6.88 6.64 0.06
CA ALA A 17 8.17 6.55 -0.61
C ALA A 17 8.05 5.87 -1.99
N LEU A 18 7.32 4.76 -2.07
CA LEU A 18 7.09 4.07 -3.34
C LEU A 18 6.20 4.88 -4.29
N GLY A 19 5.17 5.55 -3.79
CA GLY A 19 4.31 6.44 -4.58
C GLY A 19 5.10 7.62 -5.18
N THR A 20 6.00 8.22 -4.41
CA THR A 20 6.87 9.32 -4.86
C THR A 20 7.92 8.85 -5.86
N ILE A 21 8.57 7.69 -5.64
CA ILE A 21 9.49 7.07 -6.61
C ILE A 21 8.77 6.75 -7.93
N GLY A 22 7.53 6.23 -7.84
CA GLY A 22 6.69 5.96 -9.01
C GLY A 22 6.35 7.23 -9.80
N TYR A 23 6.09 8.35 -9.11
CA TYR A 23 5.86 9.65 -9.73
C TYR A 23 7.10 10.20 -10.43
N LEU A 24 8.25 10.20 -9.75
CA LEU A 24 9.53 10.68 -10.29
C LEU A 24 9.95 9.92 -11.55
N SER A 25 9.59 8.63 -11.64
CA SER A 25 9.92 7.80 -12.79
C SER A 25 9.05 8.07 -14.02
N ASN A 26 7.83 8.61 -13.86
CA ASN A 26 6.98 8.95 -15.01
C ASN A 26 5.86 9.95 -14.68
N PRO A 27 6.16 11.26 -14.57
CA PRO A 27 5.22 12.25 -14.05
C PRO A 27 3.92 12.41 -14.85
N LYS A 28 3.92 12.13 -16.17
CA LYS A 28 2.73 12.21 -17.04
C LYS A 28 1.76 11.03 -16.92
N LYS A 29 2.20 9.85 -16.48
CA LYS A 29 1.35 8.63 -16.34
C LYS A 29 1.16 8.19 -14.88
N ALA A 30 2.02 8.63 -13.96
CA ALA A 30 2.07 8.15 -12.59
C ALA A 30 1.36 9.05 -11.55
N GLN A 31 0.59 10.06 -11.97
CA GLN A 31 -0.23 10.86 -11.04
C GLN A 31 -1.16 9.97 -10.19
N THR A 32 -1.80 8.97 -10.80
CA THR A 32 -2.63 8.03 -10.05
C THR A 32 -1.85 7.21 -9.03
N ALA A 33 -0.56 6.94 -9.27
CA ALA A 33 0.29 6.22 -8.31
C ALA A 33 0.66 7.10 -7.11
N LEU A 34 0.84 8.41 -7.33
CA LEU A 34 1.05 9.38 -6.25
C LEU A 34 -0.22 9.54 -5.39
N TYR A 35 -1.39 9.66 -6.02
CA TYR A 35 -2.65 9.75 -5.29
C TYR A 35 -2.96 8.46 -4.53
N SER A 36 -2.77 7.29 -5.14
CA SER A 36 -3.04 6.02 -4.46
C SER A 36 -2.00 5.71 -3.38
N GLY A 37 -0.70 5.83 -3.67
CA GLY A 37 0.36 5.52 -2.70
C GLY A 37 0.46 6.57 -1.59
N GLY A 38 0.41 7.85 -1.94
CA GLY A 38 0.45 8.96 -0.99
C GLY A 38 -0.82 9.07 -0.14
N GLY A 39 -2.00 8.98 -0.77
CA GLY A 39 -3.28 9.03 -0.08
C GLY A 39 -3.47 7.86 0.89
N PHE A 40 -3.31 6.62 0.40
CA PHE A 40 -3.43 5.46 1.28
C PHE A 40 -2.31 5.43 2.33
N GLY A 41 -1.09 5.84 2.00
CA GLY A 41 0.00 5.92 2.97
C GLY A 41 -0.29 6.90 4.11
N ALA A 42 -0.83 8.08 3.81
CA ALA A 42 -1.24 9.05 4.83
C ALA A 42 -2.38 8.51 5.71
N ILE A 43 -3.38 7.85 5.10
CA ILE A 43 -4.48 7.21 5.81
C ILE A 43 -3.95 6.10 6.74
N SER A 44 -3.01 5.26 6.26
CA SER A 44 -2.38 4.20 7.06
C SER A 44 -1.59 4.75 8.24
N ILE A 45 -0.88 5.87 8.07
CA ILE A 45 -0.18 6.55 9.18
C ILE A 45 -1.20 7.05 10.22
N CYS A 46 -2.27 7.72 9.76
CA CYS A 46 -3.31 8.25 10.64
C CYS A 46 -3.99 7.13 11.46
N LEU A 47 -4.32 6.02 10.80
CA LEU A 47 -4.85 4.83 11.46
C LEU A 47 -3.85 4.20 12.43
N GLY A 48 -2.57 4.13 12.09
CA GLY A 48 -1.52 3.66 13.00
C GLY A 48 -1.44 4.52 14.28
N VAL A 49 -1.56 5.84 14.15
CA VAL A 49 -1.61 6.76 15.30
C VAL A 49 -2.88 6.54 16.13
N LEU A 50 -4.04 6.34 15.50
CA LEU A 50 -5.31 6.04 16.19
C LEU A 50 -5.26 4.69 16.93
N VAL A 51 -4.67 3.65 16.33
CA VAL A 51 -4.42 2.35 16.99
C VAL A 51 -3.50 2.54 18.20
N ARG A 52 -2.47 3.40 18.09
CA ARG A 52 -1.58 3.71 19.22
C ARG A 52 -2.31 4.43 20.37
N ARG A 53 -3.34 5.22 20.06
CA ARG A 53 -4.20 5.89 21.03
C ARG A 53 -5.27 4.97 21.65
N GLY A 54 -5.31 3.69 21.28
CA GLY A 54 -6.26 2.72 21.84
C GLY A 54 -7.67 2.87 21.28
N VAL A 55 -7.83 3.51 20.13
CA VAL A 55 -9.13 3.72 19.50
C VAL A 55 -9.66 2.37 18.96
N PRO A 56 -10.80 1.86 19.44
CA PRO A 56 -11.22 0.47 19.18
C PRO A 56 -11.63 0.22 17.72
N TRP A 57 -12.12 1.24 17.01
CA TRP A 57 -12.52 1.13 15.60
C TRP A 57 -11.34 1.25 14.62
N ALA A 58 -10.18 1.76 15.05
CA ALA A 58 -9.05 1.99 14.16
C ALA A 58 -8.46 0.69 13.61
N LEU A 59 -8.44 -0.36 14.44
CA LEU A 59 -7.95 -1.70 14.06
C LEU A 59 -8.81 -2.34 12.95
N PRO A 60 -10.13 -2.56 13.13
CA PRO A 60 -10.95 -3.14 12.08
C PRO A 60 -10.99 -2.27 10.81
N THR A 61 -10.99 -0.94 10.94
CA THR A 61 -10.92 -0.04 9.78
C THR A 61 -9.59 -0.20 9.02
N SER A 62 -8.46 -0.31 9.73
CA SER A 62 -7.16 -0.54 9.12
C SER A 62 -7.07 -1.89 8.42
N LEU A 63 -7.64 -2.94 9.02
CA LEU A 63 -7.69 -4.28 8.43
C LEU A 63 -8.53 -4.27 7.15
N PHE A 64 -9.71 -3.64 7.17
CA PHE A 64 -10.57 -3.50 6.01
C PHE A 64 -9.90 -2.71 4.88
N LEU A 65 -9.31 -1.56 5.18
CA LEU A 65 -8.61 -0.72 4.19
C LEU A 65 -7.40 -1.42 3.58
N VAL A 66 -6.56 -2.06 4.40
CA VAL A 66 -5.38 -2.78 3.91
C VAL A 66 -5.80 -3.96 3.03
N THR A 67 -6.86 -4.68 3.40
CA THR A 67 -7.40 -5.78 2.58
C THR A 67 -7.90 -5.28 1.23
N LEU A 68 -8.71 -4.22 1.23
CA LEU A 68 -9.27 -3.64 0.01
C LEU A 68 -8.16 -3.07 -0.88
N PHE A 69 -7.15 -2.42 -0.29
CA PHE A 69 -6.00 -1.91 -1.01
C PHE A 69 -5.14 -3.02 -1.60
N SER A 70 -4.91 -4.12 -0.88
CA SER A 70 -4.25 -5.33 -1.41
C SER A 70 -4.97 -5.88 -2.64
N LEU A 71 -6.30 -6.02 -2.59
CA LEU A 71 -7.09 -6.51 -3.73
C LEU A 71 -6.95 -5.60 -4.96
N LEU A 72 -7.00 -4.28 -4.76
CA LEU A 72 -6.77 -3.31 -5.83
C LEU A 72 -5.35 -3.39 -6.39
N LEU A 73 -4.35 -3.59 -5.54
CA LEU A 73 -2.95 -3.79 -5.95
C LEU A 73 -2.77 -5.07 -6.75
N ILE A 74 -3.41 -6.18 -6.36
CA ILE A 74 -3.38 -7.45 -7.11
C ILE A 74 -3.94 -7.21 -8.51
N TRP A 75 -5.14 -6.64 -8.59
CA TRP A 75 -5.78 -6.33 -9.86
C TRP A 75 -4.89 -5.45 -10.74
N ARG A 76 -4.36 -4.34 -10.19
CA ARG A 76 -3.46 -3.44 -10.92
C ARG A 76 -2.17 -4.13 -11.35
N SER A 77 -1.59 -4.98 -10.52
CA SER A 77 -0.38 -5.74 -10.84
C SER A 77 -0.63 -6.64 -12.05
N VAL A 78 -1.74 -7.39 -12.06
CA VAL A 78 -2.12 -8.26 -13.19
C VAL A 78 -2.30 -7.45 -14.48
N VAL A 79 -2.99 -6.31 -14.43
CA VAL A 79 -3.18 -5.44 -15.61
C VAL A 79 -1.85 -4.90 -16.14
N VAL A 80 -0.95 -4.46 -15.25
CA VAL A 80 0.36 -3.92 -15.64
C VAL A 80 1.24 -5.01 -16.24
N TRP A 81 1.31 -6.20 -15.63
CA TRP A 81 2.08 -7.32 -16.15
C TRP A 81 1.55 -7.85 -17.48
N LYS A 82 0.22 -7.88 -17.69
CA LYS A 82 -0.37 -8.15 -19.01
C LYS A 82 0.08 -7.14 -20.07
N ALA A 83 0.16 -5.86 -19.73
CA ALA A 83 0.65 -4.83 -20.65
C ALA A 83 2.15 -4.94 -20.93
N VAL A 84 2.96 -5.39 -19.96
CA VAL A 84 4.39 -5.69 -20.17
C VAL A 84 4.56 -6.89 -21.10
N ALA A 85 3.77 -7.94 -20.93
CA ALA A 85 3.75 -9.10 -21.83
C ALA A 85 3.33 -8.74 -23.25
N ALA A 86 2.46 -7.73 -23.42
CA ALA A 86 2.06 -7.17 -24.72
C ALA A 86 3.12 -6.27 -25.38
N GLY A 87 4.32 -6.13 -24.79
CA GLY A 87 5.45 -5.43 -25.40
C GLY A 87 5.80 -4.06 -24.79
N GLU A 88 4.99 -3.52 -23.88
CA GLU A 88 5.27 -2.24 -23.21
C GLU A 88 6.26 -2.39 -22.03
N ARG A 89 7.53 -2.72 -22.32
CA ARG A 89 8.59 -2.90 -21.31
C ARG A 89 8.78 -1.70 -20.37
N ARG A 90 8.43 -0.48 -20.80
CA ARG A 90 8.44 0.72 -19.93
C ARG A 90 7.51 0.61 -18.71
N LYS A 91 6.48 -0.25 -18.76
CA LYS A 91 5.57 -0.50 -17.63
C LYS A 91 6.14 -1.49 -16.61
N ALA A 92 7.25 -2.17 -16.90
CA ALA A 92 7.85 -3.16 -15.99
C ALA A 92 8.28 -2.52 -14.66
N PHE A 93 8.85 -1.31 -14.70
CA PHE A 93 9.22 -0.58 -13.49
C PHE A 93 8.02 -0.32 -12.56
N VAL A 94 6.88 0.07 -13.14
CA VAL A 94 5.63 0.28 -12.40
C VAL A 94 5.11 -1.05 -11.84
N GLY A 95 5.22 -2.14 -12.61
CA GLY A 95 4.87 -3.49 -12.18
C GLY A 95 5.70 -3.96 -10.99
N SER A 96 7.01 -3.69 -10.99
CA SER A 96 7.89 -3.98 -9.86
C SER A 96 7.54 -3.17 -8.61
N LEU A 97 7.22 -1.88 -8.76
CA LEU A 97 6.73 -1.05 -7.65
C LEU A 97 5.44 -1.59 -7.04
N LEU A 98 4.47 -1.95 -7.88
CA LEU A 98 3.20 -2.54 -7.46
C LEU A 98 3.42 -3.88 -6.75
N ALA A 99 4.31 -4.72 -7.26
CA ALA A 99 4.67 -5.99 -6.62
C ALA A 99 5.32 -5.77 -5.24
N LEU A 100 6.17 -4.74 -5.10
CA LEU A 100 6.78 -4.39 -3.83
C LEU A 100 5.73 -3.87 -2.82
N MET A 101 4.83 -2.98 -3.26
CA MET A 101 3.71 -2.50 -2.44
C MET A 101 2.80 -3.66 -2.00
N LEU A 102 2.55 -4.62 -2.90
CA LEU A 102 1.77 -5.81 -2.60
C LEU A 102 2.46 -6.69 -1.56
N LEU A 103 3.77 -6.90 -1.69
CA LEU A 103 4.57 -7.65 -0.72
C LEU A 103 4.44 -7.05 0.68
N PHE A 104 4.62 -5.72 0.80
CA PHE A 104 4.43 -5.03 2.07
C PHE A 104 3.02 -5.23 2.66
N SER A 105 1.99 -5.20 1.82
CA SER A 105 0.61 -5.38 2.25
C SER A 105 0.31 -6.82 2.70
N VAL A 106 0.86 -7.81 1.98
CA VAL A 106 0.75 -9.25 2.33
C VAL A 106 1.47 -9.57 3.64
N PHE A 107 2.59 -8.90 3.94
CA PHE A 107 3.29 -9.04 5.22
C PHE A 107 2.51 -8.38 6.38
N LEU A 108 1.87 -7.24 6.14
CA LEU A 108 1.13 -6.50 7.18
C LEU A 108 -0.20 -7.17 7.56
N LEU A 109 -0.89 -7.77 6.59
CA LEU A 109 -2.18 -8.45 6.74
C LEU A 109 -2.25 -9.50 7.86
N PRO A 110 -1.38 -10.53 7.89
CA PRO A 110 -1.39 -11.53 8.95
C PRO A 110 -1.06 -10.93 10.32
N TYR A 111 -0.21 -9.90 10.35
CA TYR A 111 0.14 -9.18 11.58
C TYR A 111 -1.06 -8.40 12.15
N LEU A 112 -1.83 -7.75 11.27
CA LEU A 112 -3.09 -7.09 11.61
C LEU A 112 -4.15 -8.10 12.08
N PHE A 113 -4.30 -9.21 11.36
CA PHE A 113 -5.28 -10.26 11.67
C PHE A 113 -5.00 -10.94 13.01
N GLN A 114 -3.73 -11.26 13.30
CA GLN A 114 -3.32 -11.86 14.57
C GLN A 114 -3.50 -10.91 15.76
N SER A 115 -3.44 -9.59 15.52
CA SER A 115 -3.67 -8.59 16.58
C SER A 115 -5.14 -8.26 16.83
N TRP A 116 -6.02 -8.62 15.89
CA TRP A 116 -7.46 -8.43 16.00
C TRP A 116 -8.15 -9.61 16.72
N ARG A 117 -7.58 -10.81 16.62
CA ARG A 117 -8.02 -12.01 17.34
C ARG A 117 -7.56 -12.00 18.79
#